data_AF-A0A2G9GK92-F1
#
_entry.id   AF-A0A2G9GK92-F1
#
_cell.length_a   1.000
_cell.length_b   1.000
_cell.length_c   1.000
_cell.angle_alpha   90.00
_cell.angle_beta   90.00
_cell.angle_gamma   90.00
#
_symmetry.space_group_name_H-M   'P 1'
#
loop_
_entity.id
_entity.type
_entity.pdbx_description
1 polymer ?
#
loop_
_entity_poly.entity_id
_entity_poly.type
_entity_poly.pdbx_seq_one_letter_code
_entity_poly.pdbx_strand_id
1 'polypeptide(L)'
;MLPEHVTLRVVVPFNSRSHAWVSFDGKDRKQLASGDALVCSMAPWPVPTACQVDATSDFLRSIQDGLHWNLRRTQAFDGPRDP
;
A
#
# COMPACT_ATOMS: atom_id res chain seq x y z
N MET A 1 8.16 -3.84 -9.94
CA MET A 1 8.87 -4.16 -8.68
C MET A 1 10.33 -3.82 -8.88
N LEU A 2 10.96 -3.16 -7.91
CA LEU A 2 12.38 -2.80 -7.96
C LEU A 2 13.17 -3.74 -7.02
N PRO A 3 14.45 -4.03 -7.32
CA PRO A 3 15.31 -4.80 -6.42
C PRO A 3 15.55 -4.10 -5.07
N GLU A 4 15.81 -4.89 -4.03
CA GLU A 4 16.04 -4.43 -2.66
C GLU A 4 17.23 -3.48 -2.48
N HIS A 5 18.26 -3.62 -3.31
CA HIS A 5 19.45 -2.77 -3.25
C HIS A 5 19.26 -1.38 -3.88
N VAL A 6 18.10 -1.13 -4.53
CA VAL A 6 17.84 0.15 -5.17
C VAL A 6 17.47 1.21 -4.14
N THR A 7 18.07 2.38 -4.28
CA THR A 7 17.62 3.59 -3.57
C THR A 7 16.75 4.42 -4.50
N LEU A 8 15.54 4.72 -4.05
CA LEU A 8 14.62 5.63 -4.72
C LEU A 8 14.85 7.05 -4.25
N ARG A 9 14.88 8.00 -5.18
CA ARG A 9 14.93 9.44 -4.88
C ARG A 9 13.82 10.16 -5.62
N VAL A 10 12.89 10.76 -4.88
CA VAL A 10 11.81 11.59 -5.40
C VAL A 10 12.10 13.05 -5.03
N VAL A 11 12.14 13.93 -6.01
CA VAL A 11 12.57 15.33 -5.83
C VAL A 11 11.39 16.26 -6.07
N VAL A 12 11.25 17.28 -5.22
CA VAL A 12 10.40 18.43 -5.52
C VAL A 12 11.21 19.39 -6.39
N PRO A 13 10.83 19.64 -7.66
CA PRO A 13 11.59 20.53 -8.53
C PRO A 13 11.76 21.93 -7.92
N PHE A 14 12.89 22.59 -8.17
CA PHE A 14 13.14 23.95 -7.68
C PHE A 14 12.09 24.96 -8.19
N ASN A 15 11.54 24.75 -9.38
CA ASN A 15 10.50 25.59 -9.98
C ASN A 15 9.07 25.10 -9.66
N SER A 16 8.91 24.23 -8.66
CA SER A 16 7.59 23.75 -8.26
C SER A 16 6.71 24.92 -7.79
N ARG A 17 5.50 25.01 -8.33
CA ARG A 17 4.52 26.06 -7.99
C ARG A 17 3.81 25.81 -6.66
N SER A 18 3.95 24.61 -6.11
CA SER A 18 3.36 24.21 -4.85
C SER A 18 4.30 23.28 -4.08
N HIS A 19 4.13 23.26 -2.76
CA HIS A 19 4.78 22.30 -1.89
C HIS A 19 4.26 20.88 -2.13
N ALA A 20 5.11 19.90 -1.85
CA ALA A 20 4.71 18.50 -1.76
C ALA A 20 4.58 18.08 -0.30
N TRP A 21 4.03 16.90 -0.07
CA TRP A 21 3.88 16.34 1.26
C TRP A 21 4.24 14.87 1.24
N VAL A 22 4.89 14.42 2.30
CA VAL A 22 5.20 13.00 2.55
C VAL A 22 4.57 12.58 3.86
N SER A 23 4.06 11.35 3.92
CA SER A 23 3.56 10.69 5.12
C SER A 23 4.17 9.29 5.19
N PHE A 24 4.47 8.83 6.41
CA PHE A 24 5.02 7.50 6.67
C PHE A 24 3.95 6.68 7.39
N ASP A 25 3.58 5.51 6.85
CA ASP A 25 2.49 4.67 7.35
C ASP A 25 1.14 5.40 7.55
N GLY A 26 0.88 6.40 6.69
CA GLY A 26 -0.32 7.24 6.78
C GLY A 26 -0.32 8.27 7.92
N LYS A 27 0.80 8.43 8.64
CA LYS A 27 0.98 9.35 9.76
C LYS A 27 2.06 10.39 9.47
N ASP A 28 2.18 11.36 10.39
CA ASP A 28 3.27 12.34 10.47
C ASP A 28 3.58 13.05 9.16
N ARG A 29 2.57 13.73 8.61
CA ARG A 29 2.69 14.43 7.33
C ARG A 29 3.71 15.57 7.43
N LYS A 30 4.78 15.48 6.64
CA LYS A 30 5.82 16.52 6.55
C LYS A 30 5.73 17.22 5.20
N GLN A 31 5.83 18.55 5.23
CA GLN A 31 5.88 19.36 4.03
C GLN A 31 7.28 19.27 3.42
N LEU A 32 7.35 19.16 2.10
CA LEU A 32 8.59 19.22 1.31
C LEU A 32 8.58 20.52 0.51
N ALA A 33 9.65 21.30 0.63
CA ALA A 33 9.87 22.53 -0.11
C ALA A 33 10.46 22.25 -1.50
N SER A 34 10.43 23.25 -2.38
CA SER A 34 11.09 23.18 -3.68
C SER A 34 12.60 22.95 -3.49
N GLY A 35 13.15 21.93 -4.17
CA GLY A 35 14.52 21.49 -4.02
C GLY A 35 14.72 20.31 -3.06
N ASP A 36 13.77 20.03 -2.17
CA ASP A 36 13.86 18.89 -1.26
C ASP A 36 13.74 17.56 -2.01
N ALA A 37 14.27 16.49 -1.39
CA ALA A 37 14.15 15.14 -1.91
C ALA A 37 13.79 14.14 -0.81
N LEU A 38 12.84 13.25 -1.12
CA LEU A 38 12.61 12.02 -0.38
C LEU A 38 13.56 10.95 -0.91
N VAL A 39 14.37 10.38 -0.03
CA VAL A 39 15.26 9.26 -0.32
C VAL A 39 14.75 8.04 0.44
N CYS A 40 14.48 6.95 -0.28
CA CYS A 40 13.95 5.71 0.27
C CYS A 40 14.87 4.55 -0.12
N SER A 41 15.35 3.82 0.87
CA SER A 41 16.16 2.61 0.72
C SER A 41 15.65 1.54 1.68
N MET A 42 16.00 0.29 1.42
CA MET A 42 15.64 -0.80 2.33
C MET A 42 16.37 -0.65 3.67
N ALA A 43 15.64 -0.81 4.77
CA ALA A 43 16.22 -0.77 6.11
C ALA A 43 17.05 -2.05 6.37
N PRO A 44 18.19 -1.95 7.09
CA PRO A 44 18.99 -3.12 7.43
C PRO A 44 18.33 -4.03 8.48
N TRP A 45 17.36 -3.51 9.23
CA TRP A 45 16.69 -4.21 10.32
C TRP A 45 15.17 -4.23 10.07
N PRO A 46 14.65 -5.28 9.42
CA PRO A 46 13.22 -5.39 9.15
C PRO A 46 12.44 -5.60 10.44
N VAL A 47 11.19 -5.16 10.46
CA VAL A 47 10.27 -5.42 11.57
C VAL A 47 9.84 -6.90 11.50
N PRO A 48 10.10 -7.71 12.54
CA PRO A 48 9.70 -9.12 12.53
C PRO A 48 8.18 -9.24 12.55
N THR A 49 7.63 -10.09 11.69
CA THR A 49 6.20 -10.38 11.63
C THR A 49 5.91 -11.72 12.29
N ALA A 50 5.04 -11.71 13.31
CA ALA A 50 4.55 -12.95 13.93
C ALA A 50 3.48 -13.59 13.03
N CYS A 51 3.64 -14.88 12.74
CA CYS A 51 2.70 -15.68 11.96
C CYS A 51 2.09 -16.76 12.86
N GLN A 52 0.82 -17.10 12.64
CA GLN A 52 0.16 -18.22 13.29
C GLN A 52 0.61 -19.56 12.69
N VAL A 53 0.76 -19.63 11.36
CA VAL A 53 1.22 -20.84 10.65
C VAL A 53 2.51 -20.55 9.89
N ASP A 54 2.41 -19.76 8.82
CA ASP A 54 3.54 -19.28 8.01
C ASP A 54 3.11 -18.03 7.23
N ALA A 55 4.08 -17.26 6.75
CA ALA A 55 3.84 -15.98 6.10
C ALA A 55 2.94 -16.09 4.85
N THR A 56 3.05 -17.17 4.09
CA THR A 56 2.28 -17.35 2.84
C THR A 56 0.84 -17.71 3.16
N SER A 57 0.65 -18.72 4.02
CA SER A 57 -0.69 -19.18 4.41
C SER A 57 -1.49 -18.09 5.11
N ASP A 58 -0.87 -17.36 6.03
CA ASP A 58 -1.53 -16.30 6.79
C ASP A 58 -1.84 -15.08 5.92
N PHE A 59 -0.96 -14.72 4.97
CA PHE A 59 -1.23 -13.67 4.00
C PHE A 59 -2.42 -14.00 3.10
N LEU A 60 -2.45 -15.21 2.51
CA LEU A 60 -3.53 -15.63 1.62
C LEU A 60 -4.88 -15.70 2.37
N ARG A 61 -4.87 -16.20 3.61
CA ARG A 61 -6.06 -16.20 4.47
C ARG A 61 -6.54 -14.78 4.76
N SER A 62 -5.62 -13.85 5.07
CA SER A 62 -5.98 -12.44 5.35
C SER A 62 -6.67 -11.77 4.15
N ILE A 63 -6.26 -12.10 2.92
CA ILE A 63 -6.89 -11.60 1.69
C ILE A 63 -8.31 -12.16 1.55
N GLN A 64 -8.48 -13.46 1.73
CA GLN A 64 -9.79 -14.10 1.64
C GLN A 64 -10.77 -13.54 2.67
N ASP A 65 -10.34 -13.37 3.92
CA ASP A 65 -11.21 -12.94 5.01
C ASP A 65 -11.46 -11.43 4.99
N GLY A 66 -10.40 -10.63 4.75
CA GLY A 66 -10.45 -9.17 4.82
C GLY A 66 -11.03 -8.50 3.57
N LEU A 67 -10.81 -9.09 2.39
CA LEU A 67 -11.33 -8.55 1.11
C LEU A 67 -12.46 -9.37 0.52
N HIS A 68 -12.79 -10.52 1.12
CA HIS A 68 -13.73 -11.49 0.54
C HIS A 68 -13.35 -11.88 -0.89
N TRP A 69 -12.03 -11.95 -1.14
CA TRP A 69 -11.49 -12.24 -2.45
C TRP A 69 -11.97 -13.63 -2.91
N ASN A 70 -12.56 -13.69 -4.11
CA ASN A 70 -13.24 -14.86 -4.69
C ASN A 70 -14.56 -15.31 -4.02
N LEU A 71 -15.06 -14.63 -2.98
CA LEU A 71 -16.39 -14.90 -2.45
C LEU A 71 -17.44 -14.41 -3.45
N ARG A 72 -18.11 -15.34 -4.13
CA ARG A 72 -19.22 -15.02 -5.01
C ARG A 72 -20.52 -15.07 -4.24
N ARG A 73 -21.20 -13.93 -4.11
CA ARG A 73 -22.59 -13.90 -3.64
C ARG A 73 -23.50 -14.44 -4.74
N THR A 74 -24.46 -15.28 -4.39
CA THR A 74 -25.52 -15.70 -5.31
C THR A 74 -26.27 -14.45 -5.76
N GLN A 75 -26.31 -14.22 -7.06
CA GLN A 75 -27.13 -13.15 -7.63
C GLN A 75 -28.60 -13.53 -7.44
N ALA A 76 -29.38 -12.62 -6.85
CA ALA A 76 -30.83 -12.75 -6.87
C ALA A 76 -31.33 -12.48 -8.30
N PHE A 77 -32.41 -13.15 -8.69
CA PHE A 77 -33.13 -12.82 -9.92
C PHE A 77 -33.63 -11.37 -9.81
N ASP A 78 -33.13 -10.50 -10.70
CA ASP A 78 -33.53 -9.09 -10.81
C ASP A 78 -34.61 -8.88 -11.89
N GLY A 79 -35.08 -9.97 -12.50
CA GLY A 79 -36.16 -9.94 -13.49
C GLY A 79 -37.53 -9.71 -12.85
N PRO A 80 -38.52 -9.28 -13.67
CA PRO A 80 -39.89 -9.12 -13.20
C PRO A 80 -40.44 -10.46 -12.71
N ARG A 81 -41.15 -10.44 -11.58
CA ARG A 81 -41.91 -11.61 -11.14
C ARG A 81 -43.05 -11.81 -12.12
N ASP A 82 -43.17 -13.02 -12.67
CA ASP A 82 -44.34 -13.40 -13.48
C ASP A 82 -45.63 -13.16 -12.67
N PRO A 83 -46.72 -12.73 -13.33
CA PRO A 83 -47.97 -12.33 -12.69
C PRO A 83 -48.68 -13.45 -11.90
#